data_AF-A0A0S8FZA0-F1
#
_entry.id   AF-A0A0S8FZA0-F1
#
_cell.length_a   1.000
_cell.length_b   1.000
_cell.length_c   1.000
_cell.angle_alpha   90.00
_cell.angle_beta   90.00
_cell.angle_gamma   90.00
#
_symmetry.space_group_name_H-M   'P 1'
#
loop_
_entity.id
_entity.type
_entity.pdbx_description
1 polymer ?
#
loop_
_entity_poly.entity_id
_entity_poly.type
_entity_poly.pdbx_seq_one_letter_code
_entity_poly.pdbx_strand_id
1 'polypeptide(L)'
;SCPLFVPLAEENWLLRPATRLIAEEYLDPLKEAEIGALVLGCTHYPLLKPVISETIGHKVILVDSAVETALAVQSALDSLNLGKEEGERAPHRFYLSDIPPRFGEIGQRFLGEAIDHLMKLSIDD
;
A
#
# COMPACT_ATOMS: atom_id res chain seq x y z
N SER A 1 -0.40 2.59 17.20
CA SER A 1 0.29 3.08 15.98
C SER A 1 1.43 2.13 15.65
N CYS A 2 1.83 2.02 14.38
CA CYS A 2 2.84 1.03 13.94
C CYS A 2 4.04 1.74 13.27
N PRO A 3 4.84 2.53 14.00
CA PRO A 3 5.84 3.43 13.40
C PRO A 3 6.93 2.70 12.61
N LEU A 4 7.29 1.47 12.99
CA LEU A 4 8.33 0.70 12.29
C LEU A 4 7.85 0.02 11.00
N PHE A 5 6.54 -0.06 10.73
CA PHE A 5 6.05 -0.73 9.52
C PHE A 5 6.47 -0.02 8.22
N VAL A 6 6.52 1.31 8.21
CA VAL A 6 6.96 2.08 7.04
C VAL A 6 8.42 1.78 6.69
N PRO A 7 9.41 1.99 7.58
CA PRO A 7 10.80 1.70 7.25
C PRO A 7 11.05 0.22 6.93
N LEU A 8 10.32 -0.73 7.55
CA LEU A 8 10.44 -2.16 7.19
C LEU A 8 9.95 -2.44 5.76
N ALA A 9 8.90 -1.76 5.31
CA ALA A 9 8.39 -1.87 3.95
C ALA A 9 9.37 -1.24 2.93
N GLU A 10 9.88 -0.05 3.22
CA GLU A 10 10.84 0.67 2.37
C GLU A 10 12.18 -0.08 2.24
N GLU A 11 12.65 -0.72 3.32
CA GLU A 11 13.89 -1.52 3.33
C GLU A 11 13.74 -2.94 2.78
N ASN A 12 12.53 -3.34 2.34
CA ASN A 12 12.22 -4.70 1.90
C ASN A 12 12.42 -5.78 2.97
N TRP A 13 12.16 -5.46 4.23
CA TRP A 13 12.35 -6.42 5.33
C TRP A 13 11.10 -7.26 5.58
N LEU A 14 10.27 -7.49 4.57
CA LEU A 14 8.94 -8.11 4.68
C LEU A 14 8.97 -9.51 5.33
N LEU A 15 10.05 -10.26 5.11
CA LEU A 15 10.23 -11.65 5.57
C LEU A 15 11.28 -11.81 6.68
N ARG A 16 11.80 -10.71 7.23
CA ARG A 16 12.81 -10.78 8.29
C ARG A 16 12.15 -11.20 9.62
N PRO A 17 12.84 -11.99 10.47
CA PRO A 17 12.34 -12.34 11.79
C PRO A 17 11.96 -11.12 12.64
N ALA A 18 12.73 -10.03 12.52
CA ALA A 18 12.43 -8.76 13.20
C ALA A 18 11.05 -8.20 12.85
N THR A 19 10.62 -8.31 11.59
CA THR A 19 9.31 -7.81 11.13
C THR A 19 8.17 -8.56 11.77
N ARG A 20 8.31 -9.87 11.97
CA ARG A 20 7.32 -10.68 12.67
C ARG A 20 7.20 -10.29 14.14
N LEU A 21 8.33 -10.15 14.84
CA LEU A 21 8.35 -9.73 16.25
C LEU A 21 7.74 -8.34 16.45
N ILE A 22 8.04 -7.40 15.54
CA ILE A 22 7.46 -6.06 15.57
C ILE A 22 5.96 -6.09 15.28
N ALA A 23 5.52 -6.95 14.35
CA ALA A 23 4.10 -7.13 14.07
C ALA A 23 3.35 -7.73 15.26
N GLU A 24 3.93 -8.73 15.94
CA GLU A 24 3.38 -9.30 17.18
C GLU A 24 3.18 -8.21 18.24
N GLU A 25 4.24 -7.47 18.58
CA GLU A 25 4.19 -6.38 19.56
C GLU A 25 3.09 -5.33 19.23
N TYR A 26 2.95 -4.94 17.97
CA TYR A 26 1.96 -3.94 17.57
C TYR A 26 0.53 -4.45 17.48
N LEU A 27 0.34 -5.72 17.14
CA LEU A 27 -0.97 -6.29 16.84
C LEU A 27 -1.55 -7.09 18.00
N ASP A 28 -0.75 -7.50 18.98
CA ASP A 28 -1.20 -8.27 20.15
C ASP A 28 -2.37 -7.61 20.89
N PRO A 29 -2.37 -6.30 21.19
CA PRO A 29 -3.53 -5.65 21.81
C PRO A 29 -4.82 -5.75 20.99
N LEU A 30 -4.70 -5.83 19.65
CA LEU A 30 -5.84 -5.97 18.75
C LEU A 30 -6.32 -7.42 18.67
N LYS A 31 -5.41 -8.40 18.80
CA LYS A 31 -5.74 -9.82 18.89
C LYS A 31 -6.49 -10.10 20.19
N GLU A 32 -6.02 -9.56 21.30
CA GLU A 32 -6.68 -9.66 22.61
C GLU A 32 -8.08 -9.03 22.61
N ALA A 33 -8.27 -7.98 21.81
CA ALA A 33 -9.58 -7.34 21.62
C ALA A 33 -10.53 -8.11 20.68
N GLU A 34 -10.10 -9.23 20.11
CA GLU A 34 -10.92 -10.10 19.23
C GLU A 34 -11.61 -9.36 18.07
N ILE A 35 -10.91 -8.42 17.43
CA ILE A 35 -11.47 -7.64 16.33
C ILE A 35 -11.89 -8.52 15.14
N GLY A 36 -13.02 -8.17 14.50
CA GLY A 36 -13.48 -8.85 13.28
C GLY A 36 -12.84 -8.33 12.00
N ALA A 37 -12.34 -7.09 12.02
CA ALA A 37 -11.73 -6.44 10.86
C ALA A 37 -10.64 -5.45 11.29
N LEU A 38 -9.62 -5.30 10.43
CA LEU A 38 -8.49 -4.40 10.59
C LEU A 38 -8.30 -3.58 9.30
N VAL A 39 -8.36 -2.25 9.43
CA VAL A 39 -8.08 -1.33 8.33
C VAL A 39 -6.57 -1.15 8.17
N LEU A 40 -6.06 -1.39 6.97
CA LEU A 40 -4.68 -1.08 6.57
C LEU A 40 -4.57 0.42 6.28
N GLY A 41 -4.52 1.23 7.34
CA GLY A 41 -4.62 2.69 7.30
C GLY A 41 -3.37 3.45 6.85
N CYS A 42 -2.38 2.77 6.29
CA CYS A 42 -1.17 3.39 5.74
C CYS A 42 -0.91 2.80 4.36
N THR A 43 -0.48 3.64 3.42
CA THR A 43 -0.17 3.26 2.04
C THR A 43 0.85 2.12 1.93
N HIS A 44 1.69 1.92 2.93
CA HIS A 44 2.73 0.88 2.93
C HIS A 44 2.25 -0.50 3.38
N TYR A 45 1.17 -0.56 4.16
CA TYR A 45 0.75 -1.80 4.83
C TYR A 45 0.29 -2.93 3.89
N PRO A 46 -0.18 -2.69 2.66
CA PRO A 46 -0.43 -3.77 1.70
C PRO A 46 0.80 -4.68 1.46
N LEU A 47 2.03 -4.15 1.51
CA LEU A 47 3.25 -4.97 1.38
C LEU A 47 3.49 -5.89 2.59
N LEU A 48 2.98 -5.49 3.76
CA LEU A 48 3.08 -6.26 5.01
C LEU A 48 1.83 -7.12 5.26
N LYS A 49 0.86 -7.12 4.34
CA LYS A 49 -0.39 -7.87 4.48
C LYS A 49 -0.19 -9.35 4.83
N PRO A 50 0.80 -10.09 4.27
CA PRO A 50 1.05 -11.47 4.67
C PRO A 50 1.42 -11.62 6.15
N VAL A 51 2.38 -10.83 6.64
CA VAL A 51 2.82 -10.90 8.05
C VAL A 51 1.72 -10.38 8.98
N ILE A 52 1.01 -9.32 8.60
CA ILE A 52 -0.13 -8.81 9.38
C ILE A 52 -1.22 -9.87 9.49
N SER A 53 -1.55 -10.57 8.40
CA SER A 53 -2.58 -11.63 8.39
C SER A 53 -2.17 -12.84 9.22
N GLU A 54 -0.91 -13.27 9.12
CA GLU A 54 -0.36 -14.36 9.94
C GLU A 54 -0.38 -13.99 11.43
N THR A 55 0.02 -12.75 11.76
CA THR A 55 0.06 -12.28 13.14
C THR A 55 -1.34 -12.09 13.72
N ILE A 56 -2.23 -11.32 13.09
CA ILE A 56 -3.56 -11.02 13.64
C ILE A 56 -4.50 -12.25 13.61
N GLY A 57 -4.24 -13.19 12.69
CA GLY A 57 -5.02 -14.39 12.46
C GLY A 57 -5.94 -14.27 11.25
N HIS A 58 -6.04 -15.36 10.48
CA HIS A 58 -6.74 -15.39 9.19
C HIS A 58 -8.27 -15.21 9.25
N LYS A 59 -8.87 -15.13 10.44
CA LYS A 59 -10.30 -14.84 10.61
C LYS A 59 -10.60 -13.33 10.55
N VAL A 60 -9.60 -12.48 10.77
CA VAL A 60 -9.76 -11.03 10.74
C VAL A 60 -9.76 -10.54 9.30
N ILE A 61 -10.76 -9.75 8.93
CA ILE A 61 -10.87 -9.15 7.60
C ILE A 61 -9.85 -8.01 7.50
N LEU A 62 -8.91 -8.09 6.56
CA LEU A 62 -7.98 -6.99 6.26
C LEU A 62 -8.56 -6.08 5.17
N VAL A 63 -8.95 -4.87 5.56
CA VAL A 63 -9.50 -3.85 4.65
C VAL A 63 -8.36 -3.03 4.07
N ASP A 64 -8.15 -3.12 2.76
CA ASP A 64 -7.07 -2.42 2.06
C ASP A 64 -7.53 -1.07 1.54
N SER A 65 -7.03 0.00 2.15
CA SER A 65 -7.42 1.37 1.80
C SER A 65 -7.18 1.70 0.32
N ALA A 66 -6.17 1.11 -0.33
CA ALA A 66 -5.90 1.36 -1.74
C ALA A 66 -6.98 0.75 -2.65
N VAL A 67 -7.44 -0.46 -2.32
CA VAL A 67 -8.51 -1.14 -3.05
C VAL A 67 -9.84 -0.41 -2.87
N GLU A 68 -10.20 -0.09 -1.63
CA GLU A 68 -11.46 0.62 -1.35
C GLU A 68 -11.48 2.01 -2.01
N THR A 69 -10.34 2.71 -2.03
CA THR A 69 -10.22 3.99 -2.73
C THR A 69 -10.40 3.83 -4.23
N ALA A 70 -9.80 2.80 -4.85
CA ALA A 70 -9.95 2.55 -6.28
C ALA A 70 -11.41 2.26 -6.68
N LEU A 71 -12.12 1.45 -5.88
CA LEU A 71 -13.54 1.16 -6.08
C LEU A 71 -14.42 2.40 -5.92
N ALA A 72 -14.13 3.24 -4.91
CA ALA A 72 -14.83 4.51 -4.71
C ALA A 72 -14.63 5.48 -5.89
N VAL A 73 -13.40 5.56 -6.42
CA VAL A 73 -13.09 6.38 -7.60
C VAL A 73 -13.83 5.86 -8.83
N GLN A 74 -13.85 4.54 -9.06
CA GLN A 74 -14.62 3.93 -10.16
C GLN A 74 -16.09 4.31 -10.06
N SER A 75 -16.72 4.09 -8.89
CA SER A 75 -18.12 4.43 -8.68
C SER A 75 -18.42 5.91 -8.90
N ALA A 76 -17.50 6.80 -8.49
CA ALA A 76 -17.66 8.24 -8.71
C ALA A 76 -17.58 8.59 -10.21
N LEU A 77 -16.60 8.05 -10.94
CA LEU A 77 -16.46 8.28 -12.39
C LEU A 77 -17.68 7.78 -13.16
N ASP A 78 -18.19 6.59 -12.82
CA ASP A 78 -19.38 6.00 -13.45
C ASP A 78 -20.62 6.88 -13.21
N SER A 79 -20.80 7.37 -11.97
CA SER A 79 -21.93 8.25 -11.63
C SER A 79 -21.92 9.58 -12.38
N LEU A 80 -20.74 10.03 -12.80
CA LEU A 80 -20.54 11.28 -13.54
C LEU A 80 -20.46 11.07 -15.05
N ASN A 81 -20.54 9.83 -15.54
CA ASN A 81 -20.26 9.46 -16.93
C ASN A 81 -18.87 9.96 -17.41
N LEU A 82 -17.88 9.91 -16.52
CA LEU A 82 -16.48 10.26 -16.79
C LEU A 82 -15.61 9.01 -16.98
N GLY A 83 -16.24 7.84 -17.08
CA GLY A 83 -15.58 6.59 -17.43
C GLY A 83 -14.90 6.69 -18.78
N LYS A 84 -13.74 6.05 -18.88
CA LYS A 84 -13.01 5.89 -20.13
C LYS A 84 -13.71 4.82 -21.02
N GLU A 85 -13.66 4.97 -22.34
CA GLU A 85 -14.07 3.93 -23.29
C GLU A 85 -13.23 2.64 -23.14
N GLU A 86 -13.88 1.50 -23.26
CA GLU A 86 -13.23 0.18 -23.18
C GLU A 86 -12.16 0.01 -24.28
N GLY A 87 -11.04 -0.63 -23.93
CA GLY A 87 -10.06 -1.13 -24.89
C GLY A 87 -8.76 -0.33 -25.02
N GLU A 88 -8.66 0.87 -24.45
CA GLU A 88 -7.39 1.59 -24.42
C GLU A 88 -6.72 1.48 -23.04
N ARG A 89 -5.42 1.18 -23.01
CA ARG A 89 -4.62 1.37 -21.80
C ARG A 89 -4.08 2.79 -21.79
N ALA A 90 -4.42 3.59 -20.78
CA ALA A 90 -3.85 4.92 -20.66
C ALA A 90 -2.38 4.82 -20.23
N PRO A 91 -1.47 5.66 -20.77
CA PRO A 91 -0.09 5.68 -20.30
C PRO A 91 -0.03 6.24 -18.88
N HIS A 92 0.70 5.56 -17.98
CA HIS A 92 0.98 6.05 -16.63
C HIS A 92 2.24 6.93 -16.64
N ARG A 93 2.19 8.09 -15.99
CA ARG A 93 3.33 9.00 -15.81
C ARG A 93 3.50 9.30 -14.32
N PHE A 94 4.73 9.15 -13.81
CA PHE A 94 5.04 9.35 -12.41
C PHE A 94 5.92 10.59 -12.26
N TYR A 95 5.48 11.51 -11.41
CA TYR A 95 6.16 12.76 -11.12
C TYR A 95 6.54 12.79 -9.64
N LEU A 96 7.78 13.18 -9.34
CA LEU A 96 8.27 13.23 -7.98
C LEU A 96 8.98 14.56 -7.70
N SER A 97 8.83 15.09 -6.49
CA SER A 97 9.60 16.25 -6.02
C SER A 97 11.08 15.93 -5.83
N ASP A 98 11.39 14.69 -5.48
CA ASP A 98 12.73 14.15 -5.45
C ASP A 98 12.75 12.68 -5.88
N ILE A 99 13.92 12.18 -6.29
CA ILE A 99 14.08 10.77 -6.68
C ILE A 99 14.95 10.07 -5.63
N PRO A 100 14.33 9.43 -4.62
CA PRO A 100 15.05 8.56 -3.72
C PRO A 100 15.78 7.45 -4.50
N PRO A 101 16.98 7.03 -4.09
CA PRO A 101 17.76 5.98 -4.78
C PRO A 101 17.00 4.67 -5.02
N ARG A 102 16.01 4.36 -4.17
CA ARG A 102 15.22 3.12 -4.21
C ARG A 102 13.77 3.29 -4.66
N PHE A 103 13.37 4.47 -5.12
CA PHE A 103 11.97 4.70 -5.47
C PHE A 103 11.48 3.74 -6.56
N GLY A 104 12.28 3.52 -7.60
CA GLY A 104 11.92 2.59 -8.68
C GLY A 104 11.63 1.18 -8.16
N GLU A 105 12.49 0.66 -7.27
CA GLU A 105 12.31 -0.67 -6.68
C GLU A 105 11.06 -0.77 -5.82
N ILE A 106 10.81 0.24 -4.98
CA ILE A 106 9.66 0.27 -4.08
C ILE A 106 8.36 0.43 -4.89
N GLY A 107 8.32 1.39 -5.81
CA GLY A 107 7.17 1.69 -6.63
C GLY A 107 6.75 0.51 -7.51
N GLN A 108 7.71 -0.19 -8.13
CA GLN A 108 7.42 -1.38 -8.94
C GLN A 108 6.76 -2.50 -8.13
N ARG A 109 7.09 -2.65 -6.84
CA ARG A 109 6.44 -3.65 -5.98
C ARG A 109 4.99 -3.30 -5.65
N PHE A 110 4.69 -2.01 -5.46
CA PHE A 110 3.31 -1.57 -5.28
C PHE A 110 2.50 -1.74 -6.56
N LEU A 111 3.08 -1.38 -7.71
CA LEU A 111 2.39 -1.45 -9.00
C LEU A 111 2.27 -2.87 -9.57
N GLY A 112 3.20 -3.76 -9.23
CA GLY A 112 3.31 -5.08 -9.86
C GLY A 112 3.84 -5.02 -11.30
N GLU A 113 4.32 -3.86 -11.75
CA GLU A 113 4.87 -3.63 -13.09
C GLU A 113 6.04 -2.63 -13.08
N ALA A 114 6.79 -2.60 -14.17
CA ALA A 114 7.88 -1.65 -14.36
C ALA A 114 7.37 -0.20 -14.39
N ILE A 115 8.15 0.71 -13.81
CA ILE A 115 7.89 2.15 -13.89
C ILE A 115 8.77 2.71 -15.02
N ASP A 116 8.17 2.93 -16.19
CA ASP A 116 8.90 3.32 -17.40
C ASP A 116 9.09 4.85 -17.54
N HIS A 117 8.20 5.64 -16.93
CA HIS A 117 8.16 7.10 -17.09
C HIS A 117 8.18 7.82 -15.74
N LEU A 118 9.40 8.03 -15.22
CA LEU A 118 9.66 8.72 -13.96
C LEU A 118 10.33 10.07 -14.21
N MET A 119 9.72 11.16 -13.72
CA MET A 119 10.22 12.52 -13.89
C MET A 119 10.36 13.23 -12.54
N LYS A 120 11.54 13.81 -12.27
CA LYS A 120 11.72 14.77 -11.17
C LYS A 120 11.17 16.12 -11.59
N LEU A 121 10.33 16.73 -10.76
CA LEU A 121 9.84 18.09 -10.91
C LEU A 121 10.20 18.91 -9.67
N SER A 122 10.69 20.14 -9.88
CA SER A 122 10.73 21.14 -8.82
C SER A 122 9.32 21.72 -8.64
N ILE A 123 8.87 21.89 -7.40
CA ILE A 123 7.58 22.52 -7.08
C ILE A 123 7.77 24.00 -6.70
N ASP A 124 9.02 24.48 -6.72
CA ASP A 124 9.40 25.84 -6.28
C ASP A 124 9.43 26.90 -7.41
N ASP A 125 8.70 26.70 -8.51
CA ASP A 125 8.53 27.69 -9.60
C ASP A 125 7.11 28.30 -9.63
#